data_AF-P74235-F1
#
_entry.id   AF-P74235-F1
#
_cell.length_a   1.000
_cell.length_b   1.000
_cell.length_c   1.000
_cell.angle_alpha   90.00
_cell.angle_beta   90.00
_cell.angle_gamma   90.00
#
_symmetry.space_group_name_H-M   'P 1'
#
loop_
_entity.id
_entity.type
_entity.pdbx_description
1 polymer ?
#
loop_
_entity_poly.entity_id
_entity_poly.type
_entity_poly.pdbx_seq_one_letter_code
_entity_poly.pdbx_strand_id
1 'polypeptide(L)'
;MIFEGYCNAQVVCRWIEEMLLPELIPGQILIMDNASFHPKERIKELLAKAGCEVIFLPPYSPDLNKIEKFWAKLKRYVAQLVSNGESLIAALDIALRELS
;
A
#
# COMPACT_ATOMS: atom_id res chain seq x y z
N MET A 1 -8.66 -3.42 0.55
CA MET A 1 -9.43 -2.78 1.64
C MET A 1 -9.72 -1.35 1.23
N ILE A 2 -10.99 -0.98 1.13
CA ILE A 2 -11.40 0.43 1.09
C ILE A 2 -11.87 0.76 2.52
N PHE A 3 -11.47 1.90 3.05
CA PHE A 3 -11.86 2.35 4.38
C PHE A 3 -12.26 3.81 4.34
N GLU A 4 -13.13 4.21 5.26
CA GLU A 4 -13.57 5.60 5.42
C GLU A 4 -12.79 6.29 6.56
N GLY A 5 -12.52 7.59 6.39
CA GLY A 5 -11.78 8.39 7.37
C GLY A 5 -10.29 8.52 7.06
N TYR A 6 -9.49 8.84 8.09
CA TYR A 6 -8.07 9.12 7.94
C TYR A 6 -7.22 7.85 8.05
N CYS A 7 -6.22 7.72 7.17
CA CYS A 7 -5.18 6.73 7.36
C CYS A 7 -4.34 7.11 8.59
N ASN A 8 -4.29 6.24 9.59
CA ASN A 8 -3.55 6.44 10.82
C ASN A 8 -2.86 5.13 11.25
N ALA A 9 -2.11 5.18 12.36
CA ALA A 9 -1.37 4.03 12.87
C ALA A 9 -2.25 2.78 13.09
N GLN A 10 -3.49 2.95 13.57
CA GLN A 10 -4.40 1.83 13.81
C GLN A 10 -4.86 1.18 12.51
N VAL A 11 -5.21 1.99 11.50
CA VAL A 11 -5.62 1.49 10.17
C VAL A 11 -4.48 0.74 9.50
N VAL A 12 -3.25 1.28 9.57
CA VAL A 12 -2.06 0.64 9.00
C VAL A 12 -1.76 -0.69 9.68
N CYS A 13 -1.72 -0.73 11.02
CA CYS A 13 -1.50 -1.97 11.76
C CYS A 13 -2.55 -3.02 11.46
N ARG A 14 -3.84 -2.63 11.42
CA ARG A 14 -4.94 -3.54 11.07
C ARG A 14 -4.74 -4.12 9.67
N TRP A 15 -4.46 -3.28 8.68
CA TRP A 15 -4.23 -3.74 7.32
C TRP A 15 -3.04 -4.71 7.24
N ILE A 16 -1.94 -4.42 7.96
CA ILE A 16 -0.80 -5.35 8.00
C ILE A 16 -1.24 -6.69 8.61
N GLU A 17 -1.85 -6.67 9.79
CA GLU A 17 -2.24 -7.87 10.53
C GLU A 17 -3.25 -8.74 9.77
N GLU A 18 -4.29 -8.12 9.23
CA GLU A 18 -5.45 -8.85 8.67
C GLU A 18 -5.30 -9.17 7.18
N MET A 19 -4.55 -8.36 6.42
CA MET A 19 -4.50 -8.47 4.96
C MET A 19 -3.09 -8.78 4.44
N LEU A 20 -2.04 -8.13 4.97
CA LEU A 20 -0.69 -8.32 4.44
C LEU A 20 -0.04 -9.59 4.97
N LEU A 21 -0.04 -9.82 6.30
CA LEU A 21 0.64 -10.95 6.92
C LEU A 21 0.25 -12.32 6.33
N PRO A 22 -1.03 -12.61 6.02
CA PRO A 22 -1.41 -13.89 5.40
C PRO A 22 -0.79 -14.15 4.03
N GLU A 23 -0.41 -13.09 3.30
CA GLU A 23 0.14 -13.17 1.94
C GLU A 23 1.68 -13.21 1.93
N LEU A 24 2.33 -12.97 3.07
CA LEU A 24 3.79 -12.93 3.16
C LEU A 24 4.40 -14.31 3.27
N ILE A 25 5.56 -14.47 2.65
CA ILE A 25 6.41 -15.65 2.74
C ILE A 25 7.61 -15.33 3.62
N PRO A 26 7.97 -16.18 4.60
CA PRO A 26 9.16 -15.98 5.42
C PRO A 26 10.41 -15.70 4.59
N GLY A 27 11.22 -14.72 5.03
CA GLY A 27 12.40 -14.23 4.33
C GLY A 27 12.14 -13.07 3.36
N GLN A 28 10.88 -12.67 3.15
CA GLN A 28 10.57 -11.45 2.38
C GLN A 28 10.84 -10.17 3.18
N ILE A 29 11.13 -9.10 2.43
CA ILE A 29 11.36 -7.76 2.97
C ILE A 29 10.27 -6.83 2.46
N LEU A 30 9.52 -6.23 3.39
CA LEU A 30 8.59 -5.15 3.09
C LEU A 30 9.36 -3.84 2.92
N ILE A 31 9.22 -3.19 1.77
CA ILE A 31 9.72 -1.83 1.55
C ILE A 31 8.56 -0.86 1.80
N MET A 32 8.74 0.10 2.71
CA MET A 32 7.68 1.05 3.06
C MET A 32 8.22 2.47 3.12
N ASP A 33 7.38 3.45 2.77
CA ASP A 33 7.72 4.86 2.95
C ASP A 33 7.70 5.24 4.44
N ASN A 34 8.27 6.40 4.74
CA ASN A 34 8.56 6.83 6.10
C ASN A 34 7.55 7.88 6.60
N ALA A 35 6.26 7.59 6.38
CA ALA A 35 5.17 8.42 6.89
C ALA A 35 5.18 8.46 8.43
N SER A 36 4.88 9.63 9.01
CA SER A 36 4.96 9.84 10.46
C SER A 36 3.96 9.00 11.27
N PHE A 37 2.85 8.60 10.65
CA PHE A 37 1.83 7.75 11.28
C PHE A 37 2.14 6.25 11.17
N HIS A 38 3.29 5.85 10.61
CA HIS A 38 3.76 4.46 10.63
C HIS A 38 4.39 4.12 11.98
N PRO A 39 3.76 3.26 12.82
CA PRO A 39 4.33 2.87 14.11
C PRO A 39 5.45 1.85 13.89
N LYS A 40 6.65 2.33 13.56
CA LYS A 40 7.77 1.52 13.05
C LYS A 40 8.08 0.28 13.87
N GLU A 41 8.15 0.43 15.20
CA GLU A 41 8.47 -0.70 16.09
C GLU A 41 7.36 -1.76 16.08
N ARG A 42 6.09 -1.34 16.11
CA ARG A 42 4.96 -2.26 16.00
C ARG A 42 4.98 -3.01 14.66
N ILE A 43 5.27 -2.31 13.56
CA ILE A 43 5.33 -2.92 12.23
C ILE A 43 6.45 -3.96 12.16
N LYS A 44 7.64 -3.64 12.69
CA LYS A 44 8.76 -4.60 12.79
C LYS A 44 8.36 -5.84 13.60
N GLU A 45 7.72 -5.68 14.75
CA GLU A 45 7.25 -6.79 15.58
C GLU A 45 6.26 -7.69 14.84
N LEU A 46 5.34 -7.11 14.07
CA LEU A 46 4.34 -7.85 13.29
C LEU A 46 4.98 -8.67 12.19
N LEU A 47 5.90 -8.09 11.44
CA LEU A 47 6.56 -8.77 10.33
C LEU A 47 7.54 -9.84 10.82
N ALA A 48 8.24 -9.60 11.94
CA ALA A 48 9.13 -10.58 12.55
C ALA A 48 8.38 -11.87 12.94
N LYS A 49 7.12 -11.79 13.37
CA LYS A 49 6.28 -12.96 13.66
C LYS A 49 6.00 -13.81 12.42
N ALA A 50 6.02 -13.21 11.24
CA ALA A 50 5.90 -13.89 9.95
C ALA A 50 7.27 -14.24 9.33
N GLY A 51 8.38 -14.08 10.07
CA GLY A 51 9.72 -14.31 9.57
C GLY A 51 10.13 -13.33 8.47
N CYS A 52 9.53 -12.13 8.45
CA CYS A 52 9.78 -11.09 7.46
C CYS A 52 10.40 -9.84 8.10
N GLU A 53 10.97 -8.97 7.28
CA GLU A 53 11.59 -7.72 7.72
C GLU A 53 10.95 -6.50 7.05
N VAL A 54 11.22 -5.30 7.56
CA VAL A 54 10.82 -4.03 6.93
C VAL A 54 12.00 -3.09 6.78
N ILE A 55 12.08 -2.46 5.60
CA ILE A 55 12.97 -1.33 5.33
C ILE A 55 12.12 -0.09 5.10
N PHE A 56 12.35 0.93 5.92
CA PHE A 56 11.76 2.25 5.73
C PHE A 56 12.66 3.10 4.83
N LEU A 57 12.08 3.66 3.77
CA LEU A 57 12.79 4.55 2.87
C LEU A 57 13.17 5.88 3.57
N PRO A 58 14.23 6.57 3.14
CA PRO A 58 14.55 7.89 3.66
C PRO A 58 13.39 8.88 3.40
N PRO A 59 13.22 9.91 4.24
CA PRO A 59 12.24 10.97 4.02
C PRO A 59 12.36 11.56 2.61
N TYR A 60 11.22 11.94 2.02
CA TYR A 60 11.16 12.60 0.71
C TYR A 60 11.89 11.89 -0.43
N SER A 61 11.95 10.54 -0.39
CA SER A 61 12.59 9.71 -1.42
C SER A 61 11.57 8.91 -2.25
N PRO A 62 10.59 9.55 -2.92
CA PRO A 62 9.59 8.85 -3.72
C PRO A 62 10.19 8.13 -4.93
N ASP A 63 11.36 8.56 -5.40
CA ASP A 63 12.13 7.93 -6.46
C ASP A 63 12.62 6.51 -6.10
N LEU A 64 12.84 6.26 -4.81
CA LEU A 64 13.20 4.94 -4.29
C LEU A 64 11.98 4.02 -4.12
N ASN A 65 10.77 4.58 -4.11
CA ASN A 65 9.54 3.82 -3.96
C ASN A 65 8.98 3.41 -5.33
N LYS A 66 9.25 2.17 -5.76
CA LYS A 66 8.85 1.68 -7.09
C LYS A 66 7.33 1.76 -7.36
N ILE A 67 6.51 1.70 -6.31
CA ILE A 67 5.04 1.77 -6.45
C ILE A 67 4.56 3.14 -6.96
N GLU A 68 5.34 4.22 -6.80
CA GLU A 68 4.96 5.55 -7.27
C GLU A 68 4.73 5.61 -8.78
N LYS A 69 5.55 4.86 -9.54
CA LYS A 69 5.38 4.75 -11.01
C LYS A 69 4.08 4.01 -11.35
N PHE A 70 3.73 2.99 -10.59
CA PHE A 70 2.46 2.27 -10.74
C PHE A 70 1.28 3.19 -10.42
N TRP A 71 1.32 3.95 -9.32
CA TRP A 71 0.28 4.91 -8.96
C TRP A 71 0.07 5.98 -10.04
N ALA A 72 1.13 6.47 -10.68
CA ALA A 72 1.00 7.40 -11.78
C ALA A 72 0.25 6.79 -12.97
N LYS A 73 0.51 5.52 -13.31
CA LYS A 73 -0.21 4.80 -14.38
C LYS A 73 -1.66 4.55 -14.00
N LEU A 74 -1.90 4.05 -12.79
CA LEU A 74 -3.24 3.77 -12.26
C LEU A 74 -4.12 5.02 -12.28
N LYS A 75 -3.64 6.14 -11.73
CA LYS A 75 -4.41 7.40 -11.67
C LYS A 75 -4.83 7.89 -13.06
N ARG A 76 -3.95 7.81 -14.06
CA ARG A 76 -4.30 8.21 -15.44
C ARG A 76 -5.40 7.33 -16.00
N TYR A 77 -5.32 6.03 -15.79
CA TYR A 77 -6.30 5.09 -16.31
C TYR A 77 -7.66 5.22 -15.61
N VAL A 78 -7.67 5.33 -14.29
CA VAL A 78 -8.88 5.61 -13.50
C VAL A 78 -9.53 6.93 -13.93
N ALA A 79 -8.75 8.00 -14.11
CA ALA A 79 -9.29 9.29 -14.54
C ALA A 79 -9.98 9.21 -15.91
N GLN A 80 -9.43 8.43 -16.85
CA GLN A 80 -10.04 8.19 -18.15
C GLN A 80 -11.37 7.44 -18.02
N LEU A 81 -11.42 6.36 -17.24
CA LEU A 81 -12.64 5.57 -17.01
C LEU A 81 -13.74 6.41 -16.35
N VAL A 82 -13.39 7.17 -15.31
CA VAL A 82 -14.32 8.07 -14.63
C VAL A 82 -14.85 9.15 -15.58
N SER A 83 -14.00 9.70 -16.45
CA SER A 83 -14.43 10.68 -17.46
C SER A 83 -15.39 10.07 -18.49
N ASN A 84 -15.35 8.76 -18.68
CA ASN A 84 -16.25 8.02 -19.57
C ASN A 84 -17.53 7.54 -18.87
N GLY A 85 -17.74 7.92 -17.60
CA GLY A 85 -18.98 7.65 -16.86
C GLY A 85 -18.88 6.54 -15.82
N GLU A 86 -17.72 5.92 -15.63
CA GLU A 86 -17.54 4.92 -14.58
C GLU A 86 -17.53 5.55 -13.18
N SER A 87 -18.08 4.84 -12.19
CA SER A 87 -17.87 5.22 -10.79
C SER A 87 -16.40 5.06 -10.40
N LEU A 88 -15.91 5.83 -9.42
CA LEU A 88 -14.51 5.74 -8.97
C LEU A 88 -14.11 4.32 -8.54
N ILE A 89 -15.00 3.60 -7.85
CA ILE A 89 -14.74 2.24 -7.37
C ILE A 89 -14.68 1.25 -8.54
N ALA A 90 -15.64 1.31 -9.47
CA ALA A 90 -15.62 0.47 -10.66
C ALA A 90 -14.37 0.74 -11.52
N ALA A 91 -14.02 2.01 -11.70
CA ALA A 91 -12.82 2.41 -12.42
C ALA A 91 -11.53 1.90 -11.75
N LEU A 92 -11.44 1.91 -10.42
CA LEU A 92 -10.32 1.34 -9.67
C LEU A 92 -10.23 -0.18 -9.86
N ASP A 93 -11.35 -0.90 -9.75
CA ASP A 93 -11.37 -2.36 -9.92
C ASP A 93 -10.95 -2.78 -11.32
N ILE A 94 -11.48 -2.13 -12.36
CA ILE A 94 -11.08 -2.35 -13.76
C ILE A 94 -9.58 -2.04 -13.90
N ALA A 95 -9.14 -0.87 -13.42
CA ALA A 95 -7.78 -0.43 -13.61
C ALA A 95 -6.77 -1.32 -12.89
N LEU A 96 -7.08 -1.84 -11.70
CA LEU A 96 -6.20 -2.76 -10.99
C LEU A 96 -6.06 -4.08 -11.73
N ARG A 97 -7.17 -4.68 -12.23
CA ARG A 97 -7.14 -5.94 -12.99
C ARG A 97 -6.32 -5.85 -14.28
N GLU A 98 -6.37 -4.71 -14.97
CA GLU A 98 -5.65 -4.51 -16.24
C GLU A 98 -4.16 -4.15 -16.04
N LEU A 99 -3.78 -3.69 -14.85
CA LEU A 99 -2.44 -3.18 -14.58
C LEU A 99 -1.59 -4.07 -13.67
N SER A 100 -2.20 -4.98 -12.91
CA SER A 100 -1.55 -5.99 -12.07
C SER A 100 -1.21 -7.25 -12.85
#